data_AF-A0A7M7GIN3-F1
#
_entry.id   AF-A0A7M7GIN3-F1
#
_cell.length_a   1.000
_cell.length_b   1.000
_cell.length_c   1.000
_cell.angle_alpha   90.00
_cell.angle_beta   90.00
_cell.angle_gamma   90.00
#
_symmetry.space_group_name_H-M   'P 1'
#
loop_
_entity.id
_entity.type
_entity.pdbx_description
1 polymer ?
#
loop_
_entity_poly.entity_id
_entity_poly.type
_entity_poly.pdbx_seq_one_letter_code
_entity_poly.pdbx_strand_id
1 'polypeptide(L)'
;MTFQISIKQSNRILLIAIIFLCIIIMPITTEGITCFKCFASQPGHEKTDLLCSQFDGSSRFQVHCPSSTLCRKRTIYSKFKTSLVTAVERDCAPQKRTVRIYSDNKWQNKEEIVTSAYKQGCFIGEDRGAPAGPPEYCFCGHHLCNSSQSIETINIYNIFILITVFLFVTLL
;
A
#
# COMPACT_ATOMS: atom_id res chain seq x y z
N MET A 1 -10.43 47.40 24.67
CA MET A 1 -10.25 45.93 24.80
C MET A 1 -10.46 45.14 23.51
N THR A 2 -11.02 45.75 22.45
CA THR A 2 -11.32 45.12 21.14
C THR A 2 -10.11 44.96 20.20
N PHE A 3 -9.15 45.88 20.24
CA PHE A 3 -7.96 45.85 19.36
C PHE A 3 -7.03 44.65 19.61
N GLN A 4 -6.86 44.24 20.88
CA GLN A 4 -6.01 43.10 21.27
C GLN A 4 -6.58 41.76 20.77
N ILE A 5 -7.90 41.63 20.64
CA ILE A 5 -8.58 40.42 20.17
C ILE A 5 -8.37 40.23 18.66
N SER A 6 -8.47 41.32 17.90
CA SER A 6 -8.28 41.31 16.43
C SER A 6 -6.85 40.94 16.01
N ILE A 7 -5.83 41.42 16.74
CA ILE A 7 -4.42 41.10 16.46
C ILE A 7 -4.12 39.62 16.77
N LYS A 8 -4.67 39.09 17.87
CA LYS A 8 -4.50 37.68 18.26
C LYS A 8 -5.17 36.72 17.27
N GLN A 9 -6.28 37.13 16.67
CA GLN A 9 -7.01 36.37 15.66
C GLN A 9 -6.31 36.43 14.29
N SER A 10 -5.77 37.59 13.89
CA SER A 10 -4.95 37.74 12.69
C SER A 10 -3.66 36.89 12.73
N ASN A 11 -2.96 36.86 13.87
CA ASN A 11 -1.77 36.02 14.05
C ASN A 11 -2.06 34.53 13.95
N ARG A 12 -3.24 34.07 14.40
CA ARG A 12 -3.65 32.66 14.28
C ARG A 12 -3.94 32.26 12.83
N ILE A 13 -4.59 33.14 12.07
CA ILE A 13 -4.86 32.92 10.64
C ILE A 13 -3.56 32.87 9.85
N LEU A 14 -2.63 33.79 10.14
CA LEU A 14 -1.30 33.80 9.53
C LEU A 14 -0.53 32.51 9.87
N LEU A 15 -0.58 32.03 11.12
CA LEU A 15 0.07 30.78 11.53
C LEU A 15 -0.51 29.57 10.78
N ILE A 16 -1.84 29.49 10.66
CA ILE A 16 -2.52 28.40 9.93
C ILE A 16 -2.16 28.42 8.45
N ALA A 17 -2.13 29.60 7.83
CA ALA A 17 -1.73 29.77 6.43
C ALA A 17 -0.27 29.34 6.20
N ILE A 18 0.64 29.67 7.11
CA ILE A 18 2.04 29.23 7.06
C ILE A 18 2.14 27.71 7.20
N ILE A 19 1.39 27.09 8.12
CA ILE A 19 1.38 25.63 8.29
C ILE A 19 0.87 24.93 7.02
N PHE A 20 -0.24 25.41 6.46
CA PHE A 20 -0.77 24.88 5.19
C PHE A 20 0.24 25.02 4.05
N LEU A 21 0.88 26.18 3.93
CA LEU A 21 1.90 26.42 2.92
C LEU A 21 3.13 25.51 3.12
N CYS A 22 3.58 25.28 4.36
CA CYS A 22 4.66 24.34 4.67
C CYS A 22 4.32 22.89 4.30
N ILE A 23 3.08 22.45 4.51
CA ILE A 23 2.62 21.11 4.13
C ILE A 23 2.64 20.95 2.59
N ILE A 24 2.31 22.01 1.85
CA ILE A 24 2.31 21.99 0.36
C ILE A 24 3.73 22.02 -0.20
N ILE A 25 4.66 22.73 0.44
CA ILE A 25 6.04 22.92 -0.07
C ILE A 25 6.96 21.74 0.28
N MET A 26 6.70 20.98 1.35
CA MET A 26 7.51 19.82 1.70
C MET A 26 7.42 18.77 0.59
N PRO A 27 8.50 18.53 -0.18
CA PRO A 27 8.49 17.43 -1.12
C PRO A 27 8.45 16.15 -0.29
N ILE A 28 7.39 15.36 -0.43
CA ILE A 28 7.33 14.02 0.16
C ILE A 28 8.30 13.16 -0.66
N THR A 29 9.59 13.26 -0.35
CA THR A 29 10.63 12.39 -0.92
C THR A 29 10.68 11.11 -0.12
N THR A 30 9.59 10.35 -0.10
CA THR A 30 9.70 8.93 0.24
C THR A 30 9.89 8.19 -1.07
N GLU A 31 11.16 7.96 -1.44
CA GLU A 31 11.44 6.93 -2.43
C GLU A 31 10.94 5.59 -1.87
N GLY A 32 9.97 4.98 -2.55
CA GLY A 32 9.36 3.72 -2.13
C GLY A 32 8.02 3.84 -1.42
N ILE A 33 7.42 2.69 -1.15
CA ILE A 33 6.08 2.53 -0.58
C ILE A 33 6.14 1.65 0.67
N THR A 34 5.22 1.83 1.62
CA THR A 34 5.08 0.92 2.76
C THR A 34 3.94 -0.03 2.49
N CYS A 35 4.14 -1.33 2.65
CA CYS A 35 3.13 -2.35 2.38
C CYS A 35 2.97 -3.29 3.57
N PHE A 36 1.89 -4.06 3.59
CA PHE A 36 1.83 -5.24 4.44
C PHE A 36 2.56 -6.42 3.80
N LYS A 37 3.24 -7.20 4.63
CA LYS A 37 3.94 -8.43 4.26
C LYS A 37 3.50 -9.57 5.14
N CYS A 38 2.99 -10.62 4.53
CA CYS A 38 2.72 -11.88 5.20
C CYS A 38 2.73 -13.03 4.19
N PHE A 39 3.02 -14.23 4.66
CA PHE A 39 3.15 -15.43 3.86
C PHE A 39 1.93 -16.34 4.02
N ALA A 40 1.52 -16.99 2.93
CA ALA A 40 0.44 -17.98 2.95
C ALA A 40 0.80 -19.21 3.82
N SER A 41 2.08 -19.56 3.88
CA SER A 41 2.66 -20.66 4.65
C SER A 41 4.12 -20.34 5.03
N GLN A 42 4.77 -21.24 5.76
CA GLN A 42 6.19 -21.09 6.13
C GLN A 42 7.08 -21.06 4.87
N PRO A 43 7.86 -19.99 4.64
CA PRO A 43 8.74 -19.88 3.48
C PRO A 43 10.01 -20.70 3.69
N GLY A 44 10.13 -21.85 3.03
CA GLY A 44 11.32 -22.69 3.09
C GLY A 44 11.48 -23.40 4.44
N HIS A 45 12.71 -23.48 4.94
CA HIS A 45 13.04 -24.18 6.19
C HIS A 45 13.00 -23.28 7.43
N GLU A 46 13.04 -21.96 7.27
CA GLU A 46 13.01 -21.01 8.37
C GLU A 46 11.58 -20.74 8.82
N LYS A 47 11.38 -20.73 10.14
CA LYS A 47 10.09 -20.34 10.71
C LYS A 47 9.96 -18.82 10.68
N THR A 48 8.87 -18.34 10.09
CA THR A 48 8.43 -16.94 10.16
C THR A 48 7.15 -16.83 10.98
N ASP A 49 7.05 -15.75 11.74
CA ASP A 49 5.84 -15.38 12.49
C ASP A 49 4.90 -14.48 11.67
N LEU A 50 5.24 -14.21 10.40
CA LEU A 50 4.48 -13.36 9.49
C LEU A 50 3.49 -14.16 8.65
N LEU A 51 2.70 -15.04 9.25
CA LEU A 51 1.68 -15.80 8.53
C LEU A 51 0.44 -14.95 8.26
N CYS A 52 -0.09 -14.98 7.03
CA CYS A 52 -1.31 -14.24 6.68
C CYS A 52 -2.55 -14.78 7.40
N SER A 53 -2.53 -16.01 7.91
CA SER A 53 -3.58 -16.56 8.78
C SER A 53 -3.68 -15.82 10.12
N GLN A 54 -2.64 -15.11 10.52
CA GLN A 54 -2.56 -14.31 11.75
C GLN A 54 -2.53 -12.80 11.45
N PHE A 55 -2.81 -12.40 10.21
CA PHE A 55 -2.74 -11.01 9.79
C PHE A 55 -3.81 -10.17 10.50
N ASP A 56 -3.34 -9.17 11.26
CA ASP A 56 -4.17 -8.27 12.07
C ASP A 56 -4.02 -6.79 11.66
N GLY A 57 -3.24 -6.51 10.60
CA GLY A 57 -2.95 -5.15 10.15
C GLY A 57 -2.02 -4.34 11.06
N SER A 58 -1.44 -4.96 12.10
CA SER A 58 -0.51 -4.29 13.00
C SER A 58 0.84 -3.98 12.33
N SER A 59 1.64 -3.16 13.00
CA SER A 59 2.96 -2.73 12.53
C SER A 59 3.94 -3.88 12.30
N ARG A 60 3.77 -5.04 12.96
CA ARG A 60 4.62 -6.21 12.75
C ARG A 60 4.56 -6.77 11.33
N PHE A 61 3.45 -6.53 10.63
CA PHE A 61 3.29 -6.91 9.22
C PHE A 61 3.70 -5.81 8.25
N GLN A 62 4.12 -4.63 8.71
CA GLN A 62 4.48 -3.53 7.81
C GLN A 62 5.93 -3.69 7.33
N VAL A 63 6.15 -3.46 6.04
CA VAL A 63 7.47 -3.45 5.42
C VAL A 63 7.63 -2.21 4.56
N HIS A 64 8.81 -1.59 4.59
CA HIS A 64 9.17 -0.52 3.68
C HIS A 64 9.78 -1.10 2.39
N CYS A 65 9.30 -0.66 1.24
CA CYS A 65 9.63 -1.17 -0.08
C CYS A 65 10.32 -0.07 -0.91
N PRO A 66 11.65 0.14 -0.76
CA PRO A 66 12.36 1.22 -1.45
C PRO A 66 12.42 1.01 -2.98
N SER A 67 12.46 -0.25 -3.43
CA SER A 67 12.53 -0.61 -4.85
C SER A 67 11.16 -0.93 -5.48
N SER A 68 10.07 -0.39 -4.90
CA SER A 68 8.71 -0.63 -5.38
C SER A 68 7.86 0.62 -5.25
N THR A 69 6.88 0.74 -6.15
CA THR A 69 5.86 1.80 -6.16
C THR A 69 4.46 1.27 -5.90
N LEU A 70 4.30 -0.06 -5.80
CA LEU A 70 3.02 -0.73 -5.62
C LEU A 70 3.12 -1.80 -4.52
N CYS A 71 2.05 -1.98 -3.75
CA CYS A 71 1.87 -3.16 -2.92
C CYS A 71 1.16 -4.25 -3.71
N ARG A 72 1.47 -5.51 -3.37
CA ARG A 72 0.85 -6.70 -3.93
C ARG A 72 0.03 -7.43 -2.86
N LYS A 73 -1.13 -7.93 -3.27
CA LYS A 73 -1.85 -9.01 -2.60
C LYS A 73 -2.08 -10.14 -3.60
N ARG A 74 -1.79 -11.38 -3.19
CA ARG A 74 -2.02 -12.58 -3.99
C ARG A 74 -3.03 -13.47 -3.26
N THR A 75 -4.06 -13.89 -3.96
CA THR A 75 -5.07 -14.83 -3.46
C THR A 75 -4.90 -16.15 -4.22
N ILE A 76 -4.63 -17.23 -3.48
CA ILE A 76 -4.41 -18.57 -4.02
C ILE A 76 -5.60 -19.42 -3.63
N TYR A 77 -6.19 -20.10 -4.61
CA TYR A 77 -7.27 -21.03 -4.41
C TYR A 77 -6.72 -22.45 -4.37
N SER A 78 -7.26 -23.31 -3.52
CA SER A 78 -6.90 -24.71 -3.41
C SER A 78 -8.13 -25.55 -3.19
N LYS A 79 -8.37 -26.52 -4.08
CA LYS A 79 -9.56 -27.36 -4.06
C LYS A 79 -9.19 -28.70 -3.44
N PHE A 80 -9.79 -29.00 -2.30
CA PHE A 80 -9.81 -30.32 -1.69
C PHE A 80 -11.13 -31.02 -2.05
N LYS A 81 -11.22 -32.33 -1.81
CA LYS A 81 -12.34 -33.20 -2.24
C LYS A 81 -13.73 -32.62 -1.95
N THR A 82 -13.88 -31.87 -0.85
CA THR A 82 -15.15 -31.31 -0.39
C THR A 82 -15.11 -29.81 -0.08
N SER A 83 -13.96 -29.13 -0.23
CA SER A 83 -13.81 -27.74 0.19
C SER A 83 -12.87 -26.94 -0.71
N LEU A 84 -13.17 -25.65 -0.85
CA LEU A 84 -12.26 -24.66 -1.43
C LEU A 84 -11.59 -23.92 -0.27
N VAL A 85 -10.26 -24.02 -0.22
CA VAL A 85 -9.43 -23.29 0.74
C VAL A 85 -8.76 -22.14 0.01
N THR A 86 -8.84 -20.96 0.61
CA THR A 86 -8.20 -19.75 0.10
C THR A 86 -7.03 -19.39 0.99
N ALA A 87 -5.85 -19.21 0.38
CA ALA A 87 -4.68 -18.68 1.04
C ALA A 87 -4.36 -17.28 0.48
N VAL A 88 -3.88 -16.40 1.35
CA VAL A 88 -3.52 -15.03 0.97
C VAL A 88 -2.04 -14.83 1.26
N GLU A 89 -1.38 -14.07 0.39
CA GLU A 89 -0.03 -13.57 0.56
C GLU A 89 -0.01 -12.06 0.28
N ARG A 90 0.78 -11.31 1.04
CA ARG A 90 0.95 -9.87 0.89
C ARG A 90 2.43 -9.54 0.84
N ASP A 91 2.83 -8.64 -0.05
CA ASP A 91 4.20 -8.14 -0.09
C ASP A 91 4.30 -6.85 -0.94
N CYS A 92 5.50 -6.31 -1.12
CA CYS A 92 5.81 -5.33 -2.15
C CYS A 92 5.61 -5.93 -3.56
N ALA A 93 5.25 -5.10 -4.56
CA ALA A 93 5.29 -5.53 -5.95
C ALA A 93 6.74 -5.67 -6.43
N PRO A 94 7.12 -6.79 -7.09
CA PRO A 94 8.50 -7.04 -7.49
C PRO A 94 8.85 -6.27 -8.79
N GLN A 95 9.00 -4.94 -8.66
CA GLN A 95 9.32 -4.03 -9.77
C GLN A 95 10.83 -3.78 -9.94
N LYS A 96 11.66 -4.33 -9.05
CA LYS A 96 13.10 -4.20 -9.08
C LYS A 96 13.70 -5.03 -10.22
N ARG A 97 14.44 -4.38 -11.11
CA ARG A 97 15.26 -5.00 -12.14
C ARG A 97 16.72 -4.61 -11.93
N THR A 98 17.62 -5.58 -11.96
CA THR A 98 19.07 -5.32 -11.93
C THR A 98 19.61 -5.40 -13.34
N VAL A 99 20.26 -4.33 -13.80
CA VAL A 99 20.93 -4.25 -15.10
C VAL A 99 22.44 -4.12 -14.89
N ARG A 100 23.22 -4.74 -15.77
CA ARG A 100 24.67 -4.56 -15.80
C ARG A 100 25.01 -3.39 -16.70
N ILE A 101 25.62 -2.36 -16.14
CA ILE A 101 26.15 -1.22 -16.87
C ILE A 101 27.67 -1.26 -16.80
N TYR A 102 28.34 -0.93 -17.90
CA TYR A 102 29.79 -0.77 -17.90
C TYR A 102 30.11 0.71 -17.63
N SER A 103 30.75 0.99 -16.49
CA SER A 103 31.08 2.34 -16.05
C SER A 103 32.32 2.31 -15.16
N ASP A 104 33.18 3.32 -15.25
CA ASP A 104 34.46 3.38 -14.53
C ASP A 104 35.40 2.18 -14.77
N ASN A 105 35.51 1.73 -16.03
CA ASN A 105 36.31 0.56 -16.44
C ASN A 105 35.95 -0.75 -15.70
N LYS A 106 34.73 -0.87 -15.17
CA LYS A 106 34.22 -2.08 -14.54
C LYS A 106 32.74 -2.30 -14.84
N TRP A 107 32.33 -3.56 -14.79
CA TRP A 107 30.91 -3.91 -14.79
C TRP A 107 30.30 -3.58 -13.43
N GLN A 108 29.26 -2.76 -13.42
CA GLN A 108 28.50 -2.39 -12.23
C GLN A 108 27.06 -2.86 -12.36
N ASN A 109 26.46 -3.29 -11.26
CA ASN A 109 25.03 -3.58 -11.20
C ASN A 109 24.29 -2.29 -10.84
N LYS A 110 23.34 -1.87 -11.67
CA LYS A 110 22.43 -0.77 -11.40
C LYS A 110 21.03 -1.33 -11.18
N GLU A 111 20.36 -0.85 -10.15
CA GLU A 111 18.98 -1.21 -9.85
C GLU A 111 18.04 -0.19 -10.47
N GLU A 112 16.98 -0.66 -11.11
CA GLU A 112 15.97 0.16 -11.75
C GLU A 112 14.58 -0.33 -11.33
N ILE A 113 13.67 0.61 -11.08
CA ILE A 113 12.27 0.31 -10.75
C ILE A 113 11.47 0.38 -12.05
N VAL A 114 10.98 -0.76 -12.51
CA VAL A 114 10.15 -0.86 -13.72
C VAL A 114 8.70 -0.63 -13.32
N THR A 115 8.28 0.63 -13.27
CA THR A 115 6.92 1.02 -12.83
C THR A 115 5.83 0.42 -13.72
N SER A 116 6.12 0.20 -15.00
CA SER A 116 5.21 -0.43 -15.98
C SER A 116 5.09 -1.94 -15.86
N ALA A 117 5.86 -2.60 -14.98
CA ALA A 117 5.82 -4.06 -14.84
C ALA A 117 4.46 -4.58 -14.34
N TYR A 118 3.71 -3.76 -13.60
CA TYR A 118 2.39 -4.10 -13.07
C TYR A 118 1.42 -2.94 -13.24
N LYS A 119 0.17 -3.25 -13.55
CA LYS A 119 -0.93 -2.28 -13.55
C LYS A 119 -1.66 -2.36 -12.22
N GLN A 120 -2.12 -1.21 -11.72
CA GLN A 120 -3.01 -1.18 -10.56
C GLN A 120 -4.34 -1.89 -10.85
N GLY A 121 -4.94 -2.46 -9.81
CA GLY A 121 -6.16 -3.27 -9.89
C GLY A 121 -5.91 -4.74 -9.64
N CYS A 122 -6.98 -5.53 -9.71
CA CYS A 122 -6.96 -6.98 -9.53
C CYS A 122 -7.12 -7.70 -10.86
N PHE A 123 -6.35 -8.76 -11.06
CA PHE A 123 -6.43 -9.60 -12.25
C PHE A 123 -6.12 -11.06 -11.93
N ILE A 124 -6.74 -11.94 -12.69
CA ILE A 124 -6.44 -13.37 -12.64
C ILE A 124 -5.11 -13.60 -13.36
N GLY A 125 -4.20 -14.30 -12.67
CA GLY A 125 -2.91 -14.65 -13.22
C GLY A 125 -2.99 -15.69 -14.34
N GLU A 126 -1.83 -16.01 -14.89
CA GLU A 126 -1.70 -17.10 -15.83
C GLU A 126 -2.03 -18.45 -15.17
N ASP A 127 -2.80 -19.28 -15.87
CA ASP A 127 -3.05 -20.65 -15.42
C ASP A 127 -1.80 -21.50 -15.68
N ARG A 128 -1.18 -21.93 -14.58
CA ARG A 128 0.01 -22.79 -14.59
C ARG A 128 -0.32 -24.20 -14.09
N GLY A 129 -1.56 -24.63 -14.21
CA GLY A 129 -2.02 -25.97 -13.84
C GLY A 129 -2.29 -26.13 -12.34
N ALA A 130 -2.63 -25.06 -11.64
CA ALA A 130 -3.02 -25.15 -10.24
C ALA A 130 -4.40 -25.85 -10.13
N PRO A 131 -4.60 -26.80 -9.20
CA PRO A 131 -5.83 -27.61 -9.13
C PRO A 131 -7.15 -26.81 -8.97
N ALA A 132 -7.07 -25.58 -8.48
CA ALA A 132 -8.22 -24.69 -8.29
C ALA A 132 -8.19 -23.47 -9.22
N GLY A 133 -7.37 -23.52 -10.26
CA GLY A 133 -7.19 -22.45 -11.22
C GLY A 133 -6.14 -21.42 -10.82
N PRO A 134 -5.91 -20.42 -11.69
CA PRO A 134 -4.91 -19.39 -11.49
C PRO A 134 -5.17 -18.54 -10.24
N PRO A 135 -4.11 -18.06 -9.57
CA PRO A 135 -4.24 -17.12 -8.46
C PRO A 135 -4.67 -15.73 -8.96
N GLU A 136 -5.37 -14.99 -8.11
CA GLU A 136 -5.65 -13.57 -8.32
C GLU A 136 -4.50 -12.72 -7.76
N TYR A 137 -4.12 -11.67 -8.48
CA TYR A 137 -3.16 -10.66 -8.04
C TYR A 137 -3.81 -9.28 -8.03
N CYS A 138 -3.68 -8.56 -6.92
CA CYS A 138 -4.10 -7.17 -6.77
C CYS A 138 -2.90 -6.26 -6.51
N PHE A 139 -2.84 -5.13 -7.22
CA PHE A 139 -1.79 -4.12 -7.07
C PHE A 139 -2.39 -2.74 -6.76
N CYS A 140 -1.80 -2.01 -5.83
CA CYS A 140 -2.26 -0.70 -5.40
C CYS A 140 -1.07 0.21 -5.02
N GLY A 141 -1.19 1.53 -5.22
CA GLY A 141 -0.06 2.47 -5.16
C GLY A 141 -0.08 3.47 -4.01
N HIS A 142 -0.69 3.13 -2.88
CA HIS A 142 -0.65 3.95 -1.67
C HIS A 142 -0.20 3.13 -0.47
N HIS A 143 0.36 3.78 0.56
CA HIS A 143 0.87 3.08 1.73
C HIS A 143 -0.20 2.17 2.34
N LEU A 144 0.20 0.94 2.66
CA LEU A 144 -0.59 -0.06 3.39
C LEU A 144 -1.91 -0.46 2.69
N CYS A 145 -2.02 -0.19 1.39
CA CYS A 145 -3.23 -0.44 0.58
C CYS A 145 -3.62 -1.90 0.45
N ASN A 146 -2.65 -2.82 0.58
CA ASN A 146 -2.86 -4.26 0.45
C ASN A 146 -3.41 -4.92 1.74
N SER A 147 -3.93 -4.13 2.69
CA SER A 147 -4.67 -4.63 3.87
C SER A 147 -5.96 -5.33 3.47
N SER A 148 -6.67 -4.79 2.47
CA SER A 148 -8.05 -5.16 2.17
C SER A 148 -8.21 -6.66 1.92
N GLN A 149 -9.29 -7.24 2.43
CA GLN A 149 -9.87 -8.45 1.86
C GLN A 149 -10.37 -8.09 0.44
N SER A 150 -10.47 -9.06 -0.48
CA SER A 150 -10.94 -8.78 -1.86
C SER A 150 -12.22 -7.97 -1.75
N ILE A 151 -12.19 -6.71 -2.19
CA ILE A 151 -13.23 -5.74 -1.90
C ILE A 151 -14.47 -6.20 -2.67
N GLU A 152 -15.46 -6.76 -1.98
CA GLU A 152 -16.83 -6.47 -2.35
C GLU A 152 -17.02 -4.98 -2.07
N THR A 153 -17.33 -4.25 -3.14
CA THR A 153 -17.40 -2.78 -3.24
C THR A 153 -17.78 -2.07 -1.95
N ILE A 154 -16.80 -1.45 -1.27
CA ILE A 154 -17.10 -0.44 -0.24
C ILE A 154 -17.78 0.72 -0.94
N ASN A 155 -19.05 0.94 -0.59
CA ASN A 155 -19.90 1.93 -1.22
C ASN A 155 -19.42 3.34 -0.88
N ILE A 156 -18.67 3.96 -1.80
CA ILE A 156 -18.07 5.31 -1.69
C ILE A 156 -19.07 6.37 -1.20
N TYR A 157 -20.36 6.20 -1.49
CA TYR A 157 -21.43 7.07 -1.01
C TYR A 157 -21.50 7.20 0.52
N ASN A 158 -21.20 6.13 1.27
CA ASN A 158 -21.24 6.15 2.74
C ASN A 158 -20.10 7.00 3.34
N ILE A 159 -18.93 7.00 2.70
CA ILE A 159 -17.78 7.82 3.15
C ILE A 159 -18.07 9.30 2.89
N PHE A 160 -18.66 9.63 1.73
CA PHE A 160 -19.05 11.00 1.40
C PHE A 160 -20.08 11.57 2.38
N ILE A 161 -21.09 10.79 2.76
CA ILE A 161 -22.11 11.20 3.74
C ILE A 161 -21.50 11.44 5.12
N LEU A 162 -20.54 10.60 5.54
CA LEU A 162 -19.90 10.77 6.85
C LEU A 162 -19.09 12.07 6.91
N ILE A 163 -18.37 12.40 5.82
CA ILE A 163 -17.56 13.62 5.72
C ILE A 163 -18.46 14.87 5.72
N THR A 164 -19.58 14.86 4.99
CA THR A 164 -20.49 16.01 4.95
C THR A 164 -21.16 16.27 6.29
N VAL A 165 -21.59 15.21 7.00
CA VAL A 165 -22.16 15.34 8.35
C VAL A 165 -21.13 15.89 9.33
N PHE A 166 -19.89 15.39 9.29
CA PHE A 166 -18.83 15.86 10.18
C PHE A 166 -18.52 17.34 9.95
N LEU A 167 -18.40 17.76 8.70
CA LEU A 167 -18.19 19.16 8.33
C LEU A 167 -19.34 20.05 8.82
N PHE A 168 -20.58 19.60 8.67
CA PHE A 168 -21.77 20.35 9.10
C PHE A 168 -21.81 20.53 10.63
N VAL A 169 -21.43 19.51 11.40
CA VAL A 169 -21.36 19.57 12.88
C VAL A 169 -20.22 20.48 13.36
N THR A 170 -19.10 20.55 12.63
CA THR A 170 -17.96 21.40 13.01
C THR A 170 -18.08 22.87 12.59
N LEU A 171 -18.98 23.21 11.66
CA LEU A 171 -19.20 24.57 11.15
C LEU A 171 -20.38 25.29 11.80
N LEU A 172 -21.19 24.59 12.60
CA LEU A 172 -22.25 25.13 13.47
C LEU A 172 -21.72 25.37 14.88
#